data_AF-A0A3M8CFJ0-F1
#
_entry.id   AF-A0A3M8CFJ0-F1
#
_cell.length_a   1.000
_cell.length_b   1.000
_cell.length_c   1.000
_cell.angle_alpha   90.00
_cell.angle_beta   90.00
_cell.angle_gamma   90.00
#
_symmetry.space_group_name_H-M   'P 1'
#
loop_
_entity.id
_entity.type
_entity.pdbx_description
1 polymer ?
#
loop_
_entity_poly.entity_id
_entity_poly.type
_entity_poly.pdbx_seq_one_letter_code
_entity_poly.pdbx_strand_id
1 'polypeptide(L)'
;MAKKGFKGATTRKISELAGVNEVTIFRHFTNKKGIVVELLSEMLDVRQPLQNSLQGDFSQIREMLIDYGRTYYNLMVDRKELILICVIESENHPEVGKLFSNLPLSAIELLSSKLKSFQEQGHLPQQLNVWSAAAMFISTFFHAFLAVHRMHIDLGARMTEEQLFEETADILLNGITKGT
;
A
#
# COMPACT_ATOMS: atom_id res chain seq x y z
N MET A 1 8.92 -15.91 24.37
CA MET A 1 8.91 -17.18 23.61
C MET A 1 8.16 -17.10 22.28
N ALA A 2 7.19 -16.18 22.10
CA ALA A 2 6.45 -16.01 20.83
C ALA A 2 7.30 -15.58 19.60
N LYS A 3 8.37 -14.79 19.80
CA LYS A 3 9.24 -14.31 18.69
C LYS A 3 9.88 -15.43 17.85
N LYS A 4 10.22 -16.58 18.45
CA LYS A 4 10.87 -17.69 17.73
C LYS A 4 9.87 -18.55 16.95
N GLY A 5 8.64 -18.71 17.46
CA GLY A 5 7.57 -19.44 16.75
C GLY A 5 7.05 -18.69 15.53
N PHE A 6 6.94 -17.36 15.63
CA PHE A 6 6.53 -16.51 14.51
C PHE A 6 7.57 -16.53 13.38
N LYS A 7 8.87 -16.44 13.72
CA LYS A 7 9.95 -16.42 12.73
C LYS A 7 10.05 -17.71 11.90
N GLY A 8 9.84 -18.87 12.52
CA GLY A 8 9.77 -20.15 11.81
C GLY A 8 8.54 -20.29 10.92
N ALA A 9 7.36 -19.86 11.41
CA ALA A 9 6.13 -19.89 10.62
C ALA A 9 6.21 -18.98 9.38
N THR A 10 6.78 -17.78 9.53
CA THR A 10 6.98 -16.81 8.45
C THR A 10 7.95 -17.32 7.38
N THR A 11 9.10 -17.87 7.79
CA THR A 11 10.12 -18.38 6.86
C THR A 11 9.59 -19.55 6.03
N ARG A 12 8.87 -20.47 6.69
CA ARG A 12 8.19 -21.58 6.01
C ARG A 12 7.16 -21.10 5.00
N LYS A 13 6.32 -20.11 5.37
CA LYS A 13 5.30 -19.57 4.48
C LYS A 13 5.89 -18.85 3.26
N ILE A 14 6.95 -18.06 3.43
CA ILE A 14 7.70 -17.47 2.31
C ILE A 14 8.25 -18.57 1.40
N SER A 15 8.81 -19.63 1.99
CA SER A 15 9.37 -20.75 1.23
C SER A 15 8.31 -21.49 0.40
N GLU A 16 7.11 -21.68 0.96
CA GLU A 16 5.95 -22.25 0.28
C GLU A 16 5.48 -21.34 -0.87
N LEU A 17 5.35 -20.02 -0.65
CA LEU A 17 4.95 -19.05 -1.69
C LEU A 17 5.97 -18.97 -2.83
N ALA A 18 7.26 -19.04 -2.51
CA ALA A 18 8.34 -18.99 -3.47
C ALA A 18 8.64 -20.34 -4.13
N GLY A 19 7.97 -21.43 -3.71
CA GLY A 19 8.22 -22.78 -4.22
C GLY A 19 9.63 -23.32 -3.90
N VAL A 20 10.26 -22.86 -2.81
CA VAL A 20 11.62 -23.25 -2.42
C VAL A 20 11.66 -23.79 -0.99
N ASN A 21 12.75 -24.46 -0.59
CA ASN A 21 12.90 -24.98 0.77
C ASN A 21 13.13 -23.85 1.82
N GLU A 22 12.66 -24.02 3.04
CA GLU A 22 12.88 -23.08 4.16
C GLU A 22 14.37 -22.81 4.42
N VAL A 23 15.23 -23.83 4.33
CA VAL A 23 16.70 -23.69 4.43
C VAL A 23 17.28 -22.90 3.25
N THR A 24 16.63 -22.99 2.08
CA THR A 24 16.99 -22.24 0.87
C THR A 24 16.66 -20.76 1.04
N ILE A 25 15.50 -20.43 1.62
CA ILE A 25 15.20 -19.06 2.06
C ILE A 25 16.23 -18.58 3.10
N PHE A 26 16.51 -19.37 4.13
CA PHE A 26 17.43 -18.99 5.22
C PHE A 26 18.88 -18.76 4.74
N ARG A 27 19.39 -19.61 3.84
CA ARG A 27 20.72 -19.43 3.21
C ARG A 27 20.73 -18.34 2.13
N HIS A 28 19.61 -18.07 1.45
CA HIS A 28 19.57 -17.09 0.34
C HIS A 28 19.28 -15.66 0.77
N PHE A 29 18.55 -15.44 1.86
CA PHE A 29 18.54 -14.13 2.52
C PHE A 29 19.96 -13.68 2.89
N THR A 30 20.85 -14.64 3.19
CA THR A 30 22.28 -14.35 3.41
C THR A 30 23.08 -14.31 2.10
N ASN A 31 22.89 -15.26 1.17
CA ASN A 31 23.90 -15.55 0.12
C ASN A 31 23.39 -15.63 -1.34
N LYS A 32 22.09 -15.41 -1.64
CA LYS A 32 21.59 -15.14 -3.01
C LYS A 32 20.40 -14.18 -2.94
N LYS A 33 20.70 -12.91 -2.63
CA LYS A 33 19.74 -11.81 -2.51
C LYS A 33 18.80 -11.69 -3.73
N GLY A 34 19.24 -12.05 -4.94
CA GLY A 34 18.50 -11.77 -6.18
C GLY A 34 17.10 -12.37 -6.29
N ILE A 35 16.90 -13.67 -6.04
CA ILE A 35 15.62 -14.34 -6.36
C ILE A 35 14.49 -13.91 -5.43
N VAL A 36 14.76 -13.84 -4.12
CA VAL A 36 13.75 -13.43 -3.14
C VAL A 36 13.46 -11.94 -3.27
N VAL A 37 14.47 -11.11 -3.56
CA VAL A 37 14.29 -9.68 -3.84
C VAL A 37 13.43 -9.48 -5.09
N GLU A 38 13.69 -10.22 -6.17
CA GLU A 38 12.94 -10.11 -7.43
C GLU A 38 11.48 -10.53 -7.22
N LEU A 39 11.24 -11.67 -6.57
CA LEU A 39 9.90 -12.17 -6.27
C LEU A 39 9.14 -11.19 -5.37
N LEU A 40 9.77 -10.69 -4.31
CA LEU A 40 9.16 -9.69 -3.44
C LEU A 40 8.88 -8.39 -4.18
N SER A 41 9.77 -7.97 -5.09
CA SER A 41 9.57 -6.77 -5.90
C SER A 41 8.37 -6.92 -6.83
N GLU A 42 8.23 -8.06 -7.51
CA GLU A 42 7.08 -8.35 -8.36
C GLU A 42 5.78 -8.44 -7.55
N MET A 43 5.80 -9.16 -6.43
CA MET A 43 4.62 -9.32 -5.57
C MET A 43 4.25 -8.05 -4.82
N LEU A 44 5.15 -7.09 -4.62
CA LEU A 44 4.86 -5.80 -4.00
C LEU A 44 4.58 -4.70 -5.03
N ASP A 45 4.71 -4.99 -6.33
CA ASP A 45 4.40 -4.02 -7.37
C ASP A 45 2.89 -3.75 -7.42
N VAL A 46 2.56 -2.49 -7.23
CA VAL A 46 1.18 -1.96 -7.24
C VAL A 46 0.98 -0.98 -8.40
N ARG A 47 2.01 -0.66 -9.18
CA ARG A 47 1.98 0.47 -10.11
C ARG A 47 0.93 0.30 -11.20
N GLN A 48 0.92 -0.83 -11.89
CA GLN A 48 0.03 -1.00 -13.04
C GLN A 48 -1.47 -0.95 -12.66
N PRO A 49 -1.96 -1.68 -11.63
CA PRO A 49 -3.36 -1.58 -11.23
C PRO A 49 -3.74 -0.17 -10.73
N LEU A 50 -2.82 0.50 -10.02
CA LEU A 50 -3.05 1.87 -9.53
C LEU A 50 -3.07 2.90 -10.67
N GLN A 51 -2.22 2.76 -11.69
CA GLN A 51 -2.29 3.61 -12.88
C GLN A 51 -3.61 3.44 -13.65
N ASN A 52 -4.15 2.21 -13.68
CA ASN A 52 -5.41 1.92 -14.34
C ASN A 52 -6.62 2.55 -13.60
N SER A 53 -6.52 2.83 -12.30
CA SER A 53 -7.58 3.53 -11.54
C SER A 53 -7.47 5.05 -11.60
N LEU A 54 -6.44 5.62 -12.25
CA LEU A 54 -6.23 7.07 -12.40
C LEU A 54 -6.67 7.62 -13.78
N GLN A 55 -7.54 6.88 -14.48
CA GLN A 55 -8.04 7.26 -15.82
C GLN A 55 -9.18 8.29 -15.70
N GLY A 56 -9.18 9.31 -16.57
CA GLY A 56 -10.20 10.35 -16.59
C GLY A 56 -9.69 11.76 -16.26
N ASP A 57 -10.60 12.72 -16.28
CA ASP A 57 -10.34 14.14 -16.02
C ASP A 57 -10.78 14.57 -14.61
N PHE A 58 -10.67 15.88 -14.32
CA PHE A 58 -10.98 16.40 -13.00
C PHE A 58 -12.47 16.27 -12.62
N SER A 59 -13.39 16.23 -13.59
CA SER A 59 -14.82 16.05 -13.29
C SER A 59 -15.12 14.69 -12.65
N GLN A 60 -14.23 13.72 -12.84
CA GLN A 60 -14.33 12.36 -12.32
C GLN A 60 -13.41 12.13 -11.11
N ILE A 61 -12.77 13.18 -10.55
CA ILE A 61 -11.76 13.03 -9.50
C ILE A 61 -12.30 12.28 -8.27
N ARG A 62 -13.57 12.46 -7.92
CA ARG A 62 -14.19 11.78 -6.78
C ARG A 62 -14.15 10.26 -6.97
N GLU A 63 -14.72 9.78 -8.08
CA GLU A 63 -14.76 8.35 -8.40
C GLU A 63 -13.35 7.78 -8.58
N MET A 64 -12.46 8.56 -9.20
CA MET A 64 -11.05 8.20 -9.34
C MET A 64 -10.37 7.97 -7.98
N LEU A 65 -10.62 8.84 -6.99
CA LEU A 65 -10.07 8.65 -5.64
C LEU A 65 -10.64 7.41 -4.97
N ILE A 66 -11.95 7.16 -5.10
CA ILE A 66 -12.61 5.97 -4.55
C ILE A 66 -11.99 4.70 -5.15
N ASP A 67 -11.91 4.63 -6.49
CA ASP A 67 -11.34 3.49 -7.21
C ASP A 67 -9.87 3.28 -6.87
N TYR A 68 -9.11 4.36 -6.73
CA TYR A 68 -7.71 4.32 -6.35
C TYR A 68 -7.52 3.76 -4.92
N GLY A 69 -8.28 4.28 -3.95
CA GLY A 69 -8.26 3.81 -2.57
C GLY A 69 -8.68 2.35 -2.43
N ARG A 70 -9.77 1.98 -3.11
CA ARG A 70 -10.27 0.60 -3.19
C ARG A 70 -9.23 -0.35 -3.80
N THR A 71 -8.64 0.04 -4.93
CA THR A 71 -7.61 -0.76 -5.61
C THR A 71 -6.40 -0.96 -4.71
N TYR A 72 -5.90 0.10 -4.08
CA TYR A 72 -4.76 0.01 -3.16
C TYR A 72 -5.05 -0.89 -1.96
N TYR A 73 -6.22 -0.72 -1.32
CA TYR A 73 -6.62 -1.55 -0.19
C TYR A 73 -6.75 -3.03 -0.57
N ASN A 74 -7.43 -3.33 -1.68
CA ASN A 74 -7.63 -4.70 -2.14
C ASN A 74 -6.32 -5.38 -2.54
N LEU A 75 -5.38 -4.67 -3.17
CA LEU A 75 -4.04 -5.20 -3.42
C LEU A 75 -3.35 -5.63 -2.12
N MET A 76 -3.55 -4.89 -1.02
CA MET A 76 -3.02 -5.28 0.27
C MET A 76 -3.74 -6.48 0.87
N VAL A 77 -5.07 -6.52 0.78
CA VAL A 77 -5.89 -7.63 1.29
C VAL A 77 -5.59 -8.93 0.56
N ASP A 78 -5.50 -8.89 -0.77
CA ASP A 78 -5.18 -10.04 -1.63
C ASP A 78 -3.80 -10.61 -1.31
N ARG A 79 -2.87 -9.74 -0.91
CA ARG A 79 -1.47 -10.06 -0.61
C ARG A 79 -1.18 -10.03 0.90
N LYS A 80 -2.22 -10.13 1.75
CA LYS A 80 -2.12 -9.84 3.18
C LYS A 80 -1.05 -10.63 3.91
N GLU A 81 -0.92 -11.93 3.62
CA GLU A 81 0.05 -12.78 4.29
C GLU A 81 1.48 -12.28 4.04
N LEU A 82 1.79 -11.92 2.79
CA LEU A 82 3.09 -11.39 2.41
C LEU A 82 3.36 -10.03 3.06
N ILE A 83 2.38 -9.13 3.03
CA ILE A 83 2.53 -7.79 3.61
C ILE A 83 2.77 -7.87 5.12
N LEU A 84 2.01 -8.72 5.82
CA LEU A 84 2.19 -8.92 7.27
C LEU A 84 3.57 -9.48 7.59
N ILE A 85 4.10 -10.37 6.75
CA ILE A 85 5.47 -10.86 6.85
C ILE A 85 6.47 -9.72 6.68
N CYS A 86 6.32 -8.88 5.65
CA CYS A 86 7.20 -7.73 5.43
C CYS A 86 7.18 -6.76 6.62
N VAL A 87 6.01 -6.46 7.19
CA VAL A 87 5.84 -5.60 8.37
C VAL A 87 6.60 -6.14 9.59
N ILE A 88 6.64 -7.46 9.76
CA ILE A 88 7.29 -8.10 10.92
C ILE A 88 8.80 -8.21 10.70
N GLU A 89 9.23 -8.60 9.50
CA GLU A 89 10.64 -8.88 9.23
C GLU A 89 11.46 -7.63 8.91
N SER A 90 10.84 -6.51 8.51
CA SER A 90 11.54 -5.28 8.13
C SER A 90 12.43 -4.70 9.25
N GLU A 91 12.12 -4.95 10.52
CA GLU A 91 12.99 -4.54 11.65
C GLU A 91 14.32 -5.31 11.69
N ASN A 92 14.30 -6.60 11.34
CA ASN A 92 15.48 -7.46 11.43
C ASN A 92 16.21 -7.59 10.08
N HIS A 93 15.54 -7.24 8.98
CA HIS A 93 16.00 -7.42 7.61
C HIS A 93 15.80 -6.12 6.82
N PRO A 94 16.77 -5.18 6.85
CA PRO A 94 16.66 -3.88 6.19
C PRO A 94 16.37 -3.95 4.69
N GLU A 95 16.84 -5.00 4.00
CA GLU A 95 16.54 -5.27 2.60
C GLU A 95 15.04 -5.51 2.35
N VAL A 96 14.35 -6.19 3.27
CA VAL A 96 12.89 -6.39 3.21
C VAL A 96 12.18 -5.07 3.46
N GLY A 97 12.63 -4.28 4.44
CA GLY A 97 12.09 -2.94 4.69
C GLY A 97 12.21 -2.02 3.48
N LYS A 98 13.35 -2.04 2.78
CA LYS A 98 13.56 -1.25 1.57
C LYS A 98 12.61 -1.65 0.44
N LEU A 99 12.43 -2.94 0.18
CA LEU A 99 11.46 -3.40 -0.83
C LEU A 99 10.04 -3.08 -0.43
N PHE A 100 9.70 -3.31 0.82
CA PHE A 100 8.36 -3.06 1.35
C PHE A 100 7.97 -1.58 1.27
N SER A 101 8.92 -0.65 1.46
CA SER A 101 8.64 0.77 1.30
C SER A 101 8.16 1.17 -0.10
N ASN A 102 8.47 0.38 -1.14
CA ASN A 102 8.01 0.67 -2.50
C ASN A 102 6.49 0.60 -2.65
N LEU A 103 5.82 -0.23 -1.83
CA LEU A 103 4.36 -0.40 -1.88
C LEU A 103 3.62 0.92 -1.56
N PRO A 104 3.78 1.55 -0.37
CA PRO A 104 3.14 2.82 -0.10
C PRO A 104 3.75 3.98 -0.90
N LEU A 105 5.08 3.99 -1.14
CA LEU A 105 5.72 5.10 -1.87
C LEU A 105 5.24 5.19 -3.32
N SER A 106 5.15 4.06 -4.04
CA SER A 106 4.65 4.05 -5.41
C SER A 106 3.20 4.53 -5.49
N ALA A 107 2.37 4.15 -4.53
CA ALA A 107 0.98 4.60 -4.45
C ALA A 107 0.88 6.12 -4.18
N ILE A 108 1.77 6.68 -3.37
CA ILE A 108 1.82 8.13 -3.12
C ILE A 108 2.33 8.88 -4.36
N GLU A 109 3.40 8.39 -4.99
CA GLU A 109 3.99 9.00 -6.19
C GLU A 109 2.99 9.09 -7.35
N LEU A 110 2.26 8.01 -7.63
CA LEU A 110 1.27 7.97 -8.71
C LEU A 110 0.12 8.96 -8.47
N LEU A 111 -0.47 8.94 -7.27
CA LEU A 111 -1.56 9.85 -6.95
C LEU A 111 -1.10 11.31 -6.91
N SER A 112 0.05 11.59 -6.30
CA SER A 112 0.61 12.95 -6.26
C SER A 112 0.92 13.49 -7.66
N SER A 113 1.41 12.65 -8.58
CA SER A 113 1.60 13.02 -9.99
C SER A 113 0.27 13.36 -10.68
N LYS A 114 -0.78 12.57 -10.45
CA LYS A 114 -2.12 12.87 -10.99
C LYS A 114 -2.68 14.19 -10.43
N LEU A 115 -2.62 14.38 -9.11
CA LEU A 115 -3.03 15.63 -8.47
C LEU A 115 -2.22 16.82 -8.97
N LYS A 116 -0.91 16.64 -9.22
CA LYS A 116 -0.06 17.67 -9.82
C LYS A 116 -0.54 18.07 -11.21
N SER A 117 -0.94 17.11 -12.03
CA SER A 117 -1.48 17.41 -13.37
C SER A 117 -2.76 18.26 -13.30
N PHE A 118 -3.64 18.00 -12.32
CA PHE A 118 -4.84 18.80 -12.10
C PHE A 118 -4.52 20.20 -11.55
N GLN A 119 -3.47 20.32 -10.73
CA GLN A 119 -2.94 21.61 -10.28
C GLN A 119 -2.42 22.43 -11.46
N GLU A 120 -1.68 21.82 -12.38
CA GLU A 120 -1.15 22.49 -13.59
C GLU A 120 -2.25 22.92 -14.57
N GLN A 121 -3.38 22.20 -14.60
CA GLN A 121 -4.59 22.55 -15.35
C GLN A 121 -5.43 23.64 -14.68
N GLY A 122 -5.06 24.09 -13.46
CA GLY A 122 -5.79 25.11 -12.71
C GLY A 122 -7.01 24.59 -11.94
N HIS A 123 -7.20 23.27 -11.85
CA HIS A 123 -8.29 22.66 -11.08
C HIS A 123 -8.03 22.58 -9.58
N LEU A 124 -6.76 22.64 -9.16
CA LEU A 124 -6.36 22.61 -7.74
C LEU A 124 -5.50 23.83 -7.38
N PRO A 125 -5.53 24.31 -6.12
CA PRO A 125 -4.74 25.47 -5.68
C PRO A 125 -3.24 25.25 -5.85
N GLN A 126 -2.49 26.24 -6.34
CA GLN A 126 -1.04 26.13 -6.58
C GLN A 126 -0.20 25.95 -5.30
N GLN A 127 -0.72 26.42 -4.17
CA GLN A 127 -0.09 26.26 -2.84
C GLN A 127 -0.32 24.88 -2.21
N LEU A 128 -1.20 24.06 -2.80
CA LEU A 128 -1.45 22.70 -2.30
C LEU A 128 -0.19 21.86 -2.42
N ASN A 129 0.24 21.25 -1.31
CA ASN A 129 1.23 20.19 -1.33
C ASN A 129 0.56 18.86 -1.70
N VAL A 130 0.59 18.55 -3.00
CA VAL A 130 -0.04 17.34 -3.57
C VAL A 130 0.56 16.04 -3.05
N TRP A 131 1.84 16.03 -2.65
CA TRP A 131 2.46 14.86 -2.06
C TRP A 131 1.90 14.59 -0.67
N SER A 132 1.77 15.61 0.19
CA SER A 132 1.16 15.45 1.51
C SER A 132 -0.29 14.99 1.43
N ALA A 133 -1.06 15.54 0.48
CA ALA A 133 -2.44 15.12 0.24
C ALA A 133 -2.51 13.62 -0.14
N ALA A 134 -1.69 13.18 -1.09
CA ALA A 134 -1.60 11.78 -1.48
C ALA A 134 -1.11 10.88 -0.34
N ALA A 135 -0.10 11.32 0.42
CA ALA A 135 0.46 10.58 1.55
C ALA A 135 -0.58 10.34 2.66
N MET A 136 -1.37 11.37 3.00
CA MET A 136 -2.46 11.23 3.97
C MET A 136 -3.52 10.24 3.48
N PHE A 137 -3.93 10.35 2.22
CA PHE A 137 -4.90 9.45 1.60
C PHE A 137 -4.45 7.99 1.65
N ILE A 138 -3.22 7.69 1.19
CA ILE A 138 -2.65 6.34 1.19
C ILE A 138 -2.46 5.80 2.62
N SER A 139 -2.05 6.66 3.55
CA SER A 139 -1.81 6.27 4.95
C SER A 139 -3.08 5.76 5.63
N THR A 140 -4.26 6.32 5.31
CA THR A 140 -5.55 5.87 5.84
C THR A 140 -5.81 4.39 5.53
N PHE A 141 -5.62 3.99 4.27
CA PHE A 141 -5.88 2.60 3.85
C PHE A 141 -4.82 1.64 4.39
N PHE A 142 -3.55 2.07 4.46
CA PHE A 142 -2.51 1.25 5.07
C PHE A 142 -2.77 1.04 6.58
N HIS A 143 -3.22 2.09 7.28
CA HIS A 143 -3.64 1.99 8.67
C HIS A 143 -4.84 1.05 8.84
N ALA A 144 -5.89 1.22 8.03
CA ALA A 144 -7.07 0.36 8.06
C ALA A 144 -6.71 -1.11 7.83
N PHE A 145 -5.82 -1.40 6.89
CA PHE A 145 -5.30 -2.74 6.62
C PHE A 145 -4.63 -3.34 7.88
N LEU A 146 -3.74 -2.58 8.53
CA LEU A 146 -3.08 -3.05 9.76
C LEU A 146 -4.07 -3.20 10.93
N ALA A 147 -4.99 -2.26 11.09
CA ALA A 147 -6.01 -2.32 12.12
C ALA A 147 -6.81 -3.63 12.02
N VAL A 148 -7.32 -3.95 10.83
CA VAL A 148 -8.14 -5.15 10.60
C VAL A 148 -7.30 -6.43 10.62
N HIS A 149 -6.22 -6.50 9.84
CA HIS A 149 -5.53 -7.77 9.58
C HIS A 149 -4.36 -8.07 10.53
N ARG A 150 -3.77 -7.05 11.15
CA ARG A 150 -2.65 -7.21 12.09
C ARG A 150 -3.07 -7.05 13.56
N MET A 151 -4.00 -6.15 13.83
CA MET A 151 -4.45 -5.81 15.19
C MET A 151 -5.81 -6.42 15.54
N HIS A 152 -6.51 -7.01 14.56
CA HIS A 152 -7.85 -7.60 14.74
C HIS A 152 -8.88 -6.63 15.30
N ILE A 153 -8.77 -5.36 14.91
CA ILE A 153 -9.76 -4.32 15.21
C ILE A 153 -10.94 -4.49 14.26
N ASP A 154 -12.14 -4.64 14.82
CA ASP A 154 -13.38 -4.67 14.06
C ASP A 154 -13.81 -3.24 13.68
N LEU A 155 -13.40 -2.80 12.48
CA LEU A 155 -13.85 -1.54 11.90
C LEU A 155 -15.32 -1.60 11.43
N GLY A 156 -15.84 -2.81 11.13
CA GLY A 156 -17.20 -3.04 10.64
C GLY A 156 -18.28 -2.59 11.62
N ALA A 157 -17.97 -2.57 12.91
CA ALA A 157 -18.84 -2.00 13.95
C ALA A 157 -19.00 -0.47 13.86
N ARG A 158 -18.15 0.22 13.10
CA ARG A 158 -18.14 1.69 12.95
C ARG A 158 -18.42 2.14 11.52
N MET A 159 -17.83 1.45 10.53
CA MET A 159 -17.95 1.78 9.11
C MET A 159 -17.72 0.52 8.26
N THR A 160 -18.37 0.47 7.10
CA THR A 160 -18.05 -0.53 6.06
C THR A 160 -16.79 -0.14 5.29
N GLU A 161 -16.18 -1.08 4.57
CA GLU A 161 -15.05 -0.78 3.67
C GLU A 161 -15.44 0.22 2.57
N GLU A 162 -16.66 0.08 2.01
CA GLU A 162 -17.17 1.00 1.00
C GLU A 162 -17.27 2.43 1.53
N GLN A 163 -17.83 2.60 2.73
CA GLN A 163 -17.90 3.90 3.40
C GLN A 163 -16.50 4.47 3.66
N LEU A 164 -15.52 3.64 4.04
CA LEU A 164 -14.14 4.09 4.20
C LEU A 164 -13.58 4.67 2.89
N PHE A 165 -13.85 4.04 1.74
CA PHE A 165 -13.39 4.54 0.43
C PHE A 165 -14.08 5.87 0.06
N GLU A 166 -15.41 5.92 0.14
CA GLU A 166 -16.21 7.09 -0.19
C GLU A 166 -15.90 8.29 0.71
N GLU A 167 -15.94 8.11 2.03
CA GLU A 167 -15.75 9.19 2.99
C GLU A 167 -14.31 9.73 2.95
N THR A 168 -13.30 8.86 2.78
CA THR A 168 -11.90 9.31 2.65
C THR A 168 -11.69 10.11 1.36
N ALA A 169 -12.32 9.70 0.25
CA ALA A 169 -12.28 10.44 -1.00
C ALA A 169 -12.96 11.81 -0.86
N ASP A 170 -14.13 11.86 -0.23
CA ASP A 170 -14.87 13.11 0.00
C ASP A 170 -14.11 14.06 0.93
N ILE A 171 -13.50 13.56 2.01
CA ILE A 171 -12.66 14.36 2.92
C ILE A 171 -11.46 14.94 2.17
N LEU A 172 -10.76 14.11 1.39
CA LEU A 172 -9.61 14.58 0.62
C LEU A 172 -10.04 15.62 -0.41
N LEU A 173 -11.05 15.33 -1.22
CA LEU A 173 -11.54 16.21 -2.28
C LEU A 173 -11.95 17.57 -1.73
N ASN A 174 -12.72 17.59 -0.65
CA ASN A 174 -13.10 18.83 0.05
C ASN A 174 -11.90 19.56 0.66
N GLY A 175 -10.86 18.84 1.06
CA GLY A 175 -9.63 19.43 1.60
C GLY A 175 -8.74 20.07 0.52
N ILE A 176 -8.63 19.44 -0.65
CA ILE A 176 -7.73 19.88 -1.72
C ILE A 176 -8.34 20.94 -2.64
N THR A 177 -9.67 21.11 -2.62
CA THR A 177 -10.38 22.13 -3.42
C THR A 177 -10.63 23.44 -2.69
N LYS A 178 -10.43 23.48 -1.36
CA LYS A 178 -10.56 24.73 -0.58
C LYS A 178 -9.47 25.71 -0.98
N GLY A 179 -9.83 26.74 -1.74
CA GLY A 179 -8.93 27.82 -2.15
C GLY A 179 -9.00 28.21 -3.63
N THR A 180 -9.82 27.50 -4.43
CA THR A 180 -10.33 27.98 -5.73
C THR A 180 -11.58 28.82 -5.56
#